data_AF-A0A9E5QV47-F1
#
_entry.id   AF-A0A9E5QV47-F1
#
_cell.length_a   1.000
_cell.length_b   1.000
_cell.length_c   1.000
_cell.angle_alpha   90.00
_cell.angle_beta   90.00
_cell.angle_gamma   90.00
#
_symmetry.space_group_name_H-M   'P 1'
#
loop_
_entity.id
_entity.type
_entity.pdbx_description
1 polymer ?
#
loop_
_entity_poly.entity_id
_entity_poly.type
_entity_poly.pdbx_seq_one_letter_code
_entity_poly.pdbx_strand_id
1 'polypeptide(L)'
;SCPAPPPPRPSGPITVSTAYYGTSSKSCDATRWLAKRVNGRRSATVAVSNEMCGDPARGDRKQLEVTYVCGTIAKTASAFEHRDLYLDCTN
;
A
#
# COMPACT_ATOMS: atom_id res chain seq x y z
N SER A 1 -40.64 -2.82 -8.29
CA SER A 1 -39.36 -3.07 -8.99
C SER A 1 -38.32 -2.18 -8.34
N CYS A 2 -37.38 -2.74 -7.57
CA CYS A 2 -36.30 -1.94 -6.99
C CYS A 2 -35.34 -1.49 -8.11
N PRO A 3 -34.97 -0.21 -8.18
CA PRO A 3 -33.86 0.20 -9.04
C PRO A 3 -32.59 -0.53 -8.58
N ALA A 4 -31.86 -1.11 -9.53
CA ALA A 4 -30.56 -1.69 -9.25
C ALA A 4 -29.66 -0.62 -8.60
N PRO A 5 -28.84 -0.97 -7.59
CA PRO A 5 -27.89 -0.03 -7.03
C PRO A 5 -27.01 0.52 -8.17
N PRO A 6 -26.64 1.81 -8.11
CA PRO A 6 -25.75 2.39 -9.10
C PRO A 6 -24.48 1.54 -9.19
N PRO A 7 -23.86 1.40 -10.38
CA PRO A 7 -22.59 0.69 -10.51
C PRO A 7 -21.62 1.27 -9.47
N PRO A 8 -20.88 0.42 -8.72
CA PRO A 8 -19.92 0.90 -7.75
C PRO A 8 -18.99 1.87 -8.45
N ARG A 9 -18.82 3.06 -7.88
CA ARG A 9 -17.86 4.06 -8.36
C ARG A 9 -16.52 3.37 -8.64
N PRO A 10 -15.86 3.66 -9.78
CA PRO A 10 -14.61 3.00 -10.15
C PRO A 10 -13.55 3.13 -9.04
N SER A 11 -13.59 4.21 -8.27
CA SER A 11 -12.84 4.42 -7.02
C SER A 11 -13.52 3.76 -5.81
N GLY A 12 -13.20 2.49 -5.61
CA GLY A 12 -13.45 1.74 -4.39
C GLY A 12 -12.44 2.06 -3.27
N PRO A 13 -12.57 1.43 -2.08
CA PRO A 13 -11.55 1.51 -1.05
C PRO A 13 -10.21 0.94 -1.53
N ILE A 14 -9.11 1.40 -0.94
CA ILE A 14 -7.78 0.85 -1.10
C ILE A 14 -7.83 -0.63 -0.73
N THR A 15 -7.28 -1.47 -1.60
CA THR A 15 -7.03 -2.89 -1.36
C THR A 15 -5.58 -3.17 -1.72
N VAL A 16 -4.71 -3.36 -0.73
CA VAL A 16 -3.31 -3.71 -0.97
C VAL A 16 -3.26 -5.10 -1.61
N SER A 17 -2.59 -5.19 -2.75
CA SER A 17 -2.32 -6.44 -3.45
C SER A 17 -1.00 -7.03 -2.97
N THR A 18 0.07 -6.24 -3.03
CA THR A 18 1.42 -6.65 -2.63
C THR A 18 2.18 -5.48 -2.04
N ALA A 19 3.01 -5.73 -1.03
CA ALA A 19 3.94 -4.75 -0.50
C ALA A 19 5.27 -5.41 -0.12
N TYR A 20 6.35 -4.98 -0.74
CA TYR A 20 7.69 -5.49 -0.50
C TYR A 20 8.58 -4.39 0.06
N TYR A 21 9.18 -4.65 1.22
CA TYR A 21 10.10 -3.72 1.88
C TYR A 21 11.51 -4.29 1.89
N GLY A 22 12.46 -3.59 1.27
CA GLY A 22 13.86 -3.99 1.36
C GLY A 22 14.76 -3.39 0.29
N THR A 23 15.77 -4.17 -0.09
CA THR A 23 16.82 -3.82 -1.05
C THR A 23 17.00 -4.95 -2.06
N SER A 24 17.91 -4.76 -3.02
CA SER A 24 18.27 -5.76 -4.03
C SER A 24 18.74 -7.11 -3.44
N SER A 25 19.24 -7.11 -2.20
CA SER A 25 19.79 -8.31 -1.55
C SER A 25 18.86 -8.91 -0.50
N LYS A 26 17.97 -8.12 0.09
CA LYS A 26 17.07 -8.57 1.16
C LYS A 26 15.74 -7.81 1.11
N SER A 27 14.65 -8.54 1.00
CA SER A 27 13.28 -8.01 1.05
C SER A 27 12.42 -8.75 2.07
N CYS A 28 11.39 -8.06 2.56
CA CYS A 28 10.38 -8.58 3.46
C CYS A 28 8.99 -8.30 2.89
N ASP A 29 8.06 -9.23 3.10
CA ASP A 29 6.67 -9.06 2.75
C ASP A 29 5.94 -8.24 3.83
N ALA A 30 5.66 -6.97 3.52
CA ALA A 30 4.91 -6.04 4.35
C ALA A 30 3.42 -6.01 3.97
N THR A 31 2.96 -6.87 3.05
CA THR A 31 1.60 -6.85 2.48
C THR A 31 0.55 -6.92 3.57
N ARG A 32 0.66 -7.89 4.49
CA ARG A 32 -0.33 -8.10 5.55
C ARG A 32 -0.37 -6.95 6.56
N TRP A 33 0.80 -6.40 6.91
CA TRP A 33 0.90 -5.27 7.83
C TRP A 33 0.28 -4.02 7.22
N LEU A 34 0.57 -3.76 5.95
CA LEU A 34 0.07 -2.60 5.23
C LEU A 34 -1.43 -2.73 4.98
N ALA A 35 -1.88 -3.88 4.47
CA ALA A 35 -3.27 -4.20 4.22
C ALA A 35 -4.14 -3.95 5.46
N LYS A 36 -3.68 -4.38 6.65
CA LYS A 36 -4.43 -4.16 7.90
C LYS A 36 -4.61 -2.67 8.26
N ARG A 37 -3.70 -1.80 7.82
CA ARG A 37 -3.73 -0.36 8.14
C ARG A 37 -4.53 0.45 7.11
N VAL A 38 -4.39 0.10 5.84
CA VAL A 38 -4.92 0.92 4.73
C VAL A 38 -6.12 0.32 4.02
N ASN A 39 -6.36 -1.00 4.10
CA ASN A 39 -7.51 -1.60 3.44
C ASN A 39 -8.81 -1.02 3.99
N GLY A 40 -9.74 -0.73 3.09
CA GLY A 40 -11.02 -0.10 3.45
C GLY A 40 -10.99 1.43 3.50
N ARG A 41 -9.81 2.07 3.44
CA ARG A 41 -9.67 3.53 3.39
C ARG A 41 -9.71 4.05 1.96
N ARG A 42 -10.04 5.33 1.76
CA ARG A 42 -9.96 6.00 0.43
C ARG A 42 -8.62 6.68 0.18
N SER A 43 -7.97 7.13 1.26
CA SER A 43 -6.61 7.62 1.26
C SER A 43 -5.91 7.15 2.55
N ALA A 44 -4.61 6.94 2.48
CA ALA A 44 -3.83 6.54 3.62
C ALA A 44 -2.38 7.04 3.50
N THR A 45 -1.84 7.51 4.61
CA THR A 45 -0.42 7.85 4.74
C THR A 45 0.24 6.79 5.60
N VAL A 46 1.34 6.24 5.12
CA VAL A 46 2.08 5.18 5.80
C VAL A 46 3.52 5.61 5.95
N ALA A 47 3.97 5.77 7.19
CA ALA A 47 5.37 5.98 7.48
C ALA A 47 6.16 4.71 7.15
N VAL A 48 7.12 4.82 6.23
CA VAL A 48 8.01 3.71 5.87
C VAL A 48 9.12 3.62 6.92
N SER A 49 8.97 2.65 7.82
CA SER A 49 9.89 2.40 8.93
C SER A 49 10.21 0.92 9.09
N ASN A 50 11.23 0.62 9.88
CA ASN A 50 11.59 -0.78 10.19
C ASN A 50 10.58 -1.47 11.11
N GLU A 51 9.53 -0.77 11.58
CA GLU A 51 8.47 -1.38 12.39
C GLU A 51 7.52 -2.27 11.56
N MET A 52 7.55 -2.15 10.23
CA MET A 52 6.72 -2.95 9.33
C MET A 52 7.14 -4.42 9.30
N CYS A 53 8.46 -4.64 9.28
CA CYS A 53 9.09 -5.90 8.88
C CYS A 53 10.43 -6.17 9.60
N GLY A 54 10.86 -5.30 10.51
CA GLY A 54 12.21 -5.28 11.04
C GLY A 54 13.21 -4.57 10.13
N ASP A 55 14.50 -4.73 10.42
CA ASP A 55 15.58 -4.21 9.59
C ASP A 55 16.20 -5.36 8.77
N PRO A 56 15.79 -5.54 7.50
CA PRO A 56 16.40 -6.56 6.66
C PRO A 56 17.88 -6.23 6.38
N ALA A 57 18.24 -4.96 6.25
CA ALA A 57 19.58 -4.51 5.87
C ALA A 57 19.98 -3.22 6.61
N ARG A 58 20.75 -3.37 7.69
CA ARG A 58 21.35 -2.24 8.42
C ARG A 58 22.39 -1.56 7.54
N GLY A 59 22.17 -0.30 7.21
CA GLY A 59 23.13 0.53 6.46
C GLY A 59 22.79 0.75 4.99
N ASP A 60 21.80 0.03 4.45
CA ASP A 60 21.32 0.23 3.08
C ASP A 60 20.03 1.05 3.04
N ARG A 61 19.86 1.81 1.95
CA ARG A 61 18.64 2.59 1.70
C ARG A 61 17.52 1.65 1.26
N LYS A 62 16.67 1.25 2.21
CA LYS A 62 15.52 0.38 1.96
C LYS A 62 14.41 1.14 1.23
N GLN A 63 13.72 0.43 0.35
CA GLN A 63 12.56 0.93 -0.39
C GLN A 63 11.36 0.02 -0.13
N LEU A 64 10.23 0.65 0.18
CA LEU A 64 8.93 -0.01 0.20
C LEU A 64 8.28 0.19 -1.17
N GLU A 65 7.95 -0.90 -1.84
CA GLU A 65 7.12 -0.91 -3.04
C GLU A 65 5.77 -1.53 -2.72
N VAL A 66 4.70 -0.85 -3.10
CA VAL A 66 3.32 -1.25 -2.80
C VAL A 66 2.50 -1.20 -4.07
N THR A 67 1.85 -2.31 -4.39
CA THR A 67 0.80 -2.39 -5.39
C THR A 67 -0.53 -2.49 -4.66
N TYR A 68 -1.45 -1.59 -4.97
CA TYR A 68 -2.78 -1.52 -4.37
C TYR A 68 -3.82 -1.24 -5.43
N VAL A 69 -5.06 -1.63 -5.16
CA VAL A 69 -6.18 -1.50 -6.08
C VAL A 69 -7.21 -0.58 -5.46
N CYS A 70 -7.61 0.44 -6.21
CA CYS A 70 -8.69 1.37 -5.90
C CYS A 70 -9.95 0.88 -6.61
N GLY A 71 -10.72 -0.01 -5.98
CA GLY A 71 -11.85 -0.66 -6.66
C GLY A 71 -11.39 -1.50 -7.85
N THR A 72 -11.47 -0.94 -9.06
CA THR A 72 -11.03 -1.60 -10.31
C THR A 72 -9.70 -1.08 -10.85
N ILE A 73 -9.09 -0.08 -10.21
CA ILE A 73 -7.87 0.58 -10.70
C ILE A 73 -6.66 0.12 -9.90
N ALA A 74 -5.76 -0.64 -10.51
CA ALA A 74 -4.47 -0.96 -9.90
C ALA A 74 -3.54 0.26 -9.95
N LYS A 75 -2.89 0.55 -8.83
CA LYS A 75 -1.91 1.61 -8.63
C LYS A 75 -0.67 1.05 -7.94
N THR A 76 0.47 1.68 -8.19
CA THR A 76 1.73 1.33 -7.54
C THR A 76 2.29 2.59 -6.90
N ALA A 77 2.74 2.47 -5.66
CA ALA A 77 3.42 3.54 -4.95
C ALA A 77 4.68 2.98 -4.30
N SER A 78 5.73 3.78 -4.27
CA SER A 78 6.99 3.41 -3.65
C SER A 78 7.57 4.57 -2.85
N ALA A 79 8.18 4.27 -1.72
CA ALA A 79 8.84 5.27 -0.89
C ALA A 79 10.07 4.67 -0.21
N PHE A 80 11.05 5.51 0.08
CA PHE A 80 12.24 5.14 0.82
C PHE A 80 11.97 5.14 2.34
N GLU A 81 12.76 4.36 3.08
CA GLU A 81 12.82 4.41 4.54
C GLU A 81 12.93 5.87 5.03
N HIS A 82 12.27 6.16 6.15
CA HIS A 82 12.13 7.52 6.73
C HIS A 82 11.31 8.50 5.87
N ARG A 83 10.54 8.02 4.89
CA ARG A 83 9.54 8.82 4.17
C ARG A 83 8.14 8.28 4.37
N ASP A 84 7.18 9.15 4.12
CA ASP A 84 5.76 8.78 4.08
C ASP A 84 5.36 8.32 2.69
N LEU A 85 4.73 7.15 2.62
CA LEU A 85 4.06 6.64 1.44
C LEU A 85 2.60 7.09 1.46
N TYR A 86 2.18 7.80 0.41
CA TYR A 86 0.80 8.23 0.24
C TYR A 86 0.06 7.31 -0.75
N LEU A 87 -1.01 6.69 -0.28
CA LEU A 87 -1.93 5.87 -1.07
C LEU A 87 -3.23 6.65 -1.26
N ASP A 88 -3.67 6.80 -2.50
CA ASP A 88 -4.86 7.58 -2.81
C ASP A 88 -5.74 6.95 -3.89
N CYS A 89 -7.01 6.82 -3.53
CA CYS A 89 -8.11 6.32 -4.35
C CYS A 89 -9.26 7.34 -4.40
N THR A 90 -9.00 8.64 -4.19
CA THR A 90 -10.07 9.66 -4.12
C THR A 90 -10.52 10.20 -5.48
N ASN A 91 -9.96 9.72 -6.60
CA ASN A 91 -10.36 10.11 -7.96
C ASN A 91 -11.48 9.23 -8.52
#